data_AF-A0A6J1J5F3-F1
#
_entry.id   AF-A0A6J1J5F3-F1
#
_cell.length_a   1.000
_cell.length_b   1.000
_cell.length_c   1.000
_cell.angle_alpha   90.00
_cell.angle_beta   90.00
_cell.angle_gamma   90.00
#
_symmetry.space_group_name_H-M   'P 1'
#
loop_
_entity.id
_entity.type
_entity.pdbx_description
1 polymer ?
#
loop_
_entity_poly.entity_id
_entity_poly.type
_entity_poly.pdbx_seq_one_letter_code
_entity_poly.pdbx_strand_id
1 'polypeptide(L)'
;MLEANEILNHEKRIGNVPGINIGHRFYSRAEMVAVGFHSHWLNGIDYMGLSYSKMYSNYSFPLAVAIVLSGMYEDDLDNAEDVIYTGQGGQNLTGNKRQIRDQVMERGNLALKNCIEQAVPVRVVRGHECASSYCGKLYTYDGLYKVIQYWAEKGISGFTVFKFRLRRIEGQSLLTTNQVQFVYGRVPKSVAEIRGLVCEDITGGQEDIPIPATNLVDDPPVAPIGFTYCKSIKVAHGVKLPSNANGCDCIGSCIDSRTCSCAKLNGLDFPYVHRDGGRLIEAKDVVYECGPNCGCGPGCVNRTSQRGIKYRLEVFRTPKKGWAVRSWDFIPSGAPVCEYTGILTRTEDLDHVSENNYIFEIDCLQTISGIGGRERRSRDASLPANNSSDGIDDQRSESVPEFCIDACSTGNIARFINHSCEPNLFVQCVLSSHHDIKLARVVLFAAENIPPLQELTYDYGYALDSVYGPDGKIIQMPCFCGATECRKRLF
;
A
#
# COMPACT_ATOMS: atom_id res chain seq x y z
N MET A 1 5.22 10.97 14.11
CA MET A 1 6.58 10.48 13.74
C MET A 1 7.66 11.01 14.69
N LEU A 2 8.42 12.08 14.39
CA LEU A 2 9.53 12.53 15.28
C LEU A 2 9.04 12.97 16.67
N GLU A 3 8.08 13.88 16.72
CA GLU A 3 7.51 14.40 17.98
C GLU A 3 6.79 13.31 18.80
N ALA A 4 6.19 12.34 18.12
CA ALA A 4 5.50 11.21 18.74
C ALA A 4 6.41 10.02 19.06
N ASN A 5 7.72 10.10 18.77
CA ASN A 5 8.69 9.02 18.95
C ASN A 5 8.31 7.69 18.25
N GLU A 6 7.85 7.77 17.01
CA GLU A 6 7.36 6.62 16.20
C GLU A 6 8.32 6.23 15.06
N ILE A 7 9.56 6.71 15.07
CA ILE A 7 10.53 6.32 14.03
C ILE A 7 10.98 4.88 14.28
N LEU A 8 10.70 3.97 13.35
CA LEU A 8 10.99 2.55 13.54
C LEU A 8 12.47 2.28 13.89
N ASN A 9 13.40 2.95 13.21
CA ASN A 9 14.84 2.81 13.44
C ASN A 9 15.45 4.16 13.88
N HIS A 10 15.29 4.52 15.15
CA HIS A 10 15.76 5.79 15.70
C HIS A 10 17.27 6.03 15.58
N GLU A 11 18.08 4.98 15.74
CA GLU A 11 19.54 5.08 15.73
C GLU A 11 20.13 4.69 14.37
N LYS A 12 21.09 5.50 13.90
CA LYS A 12 21.86 5.14 12.70
C LYS A 12 22.65 3.86 12.97
N ARG A 13 22.74 3.03 11.93
CA ARG A 13 23.53 1.79 11.93
C ARG A 13 24.33 1.61 10.65
N ILE A 14 25.45 0.89 10.77
CA ILE A 14 26.23 0.38 9.64
C ILE A 14 25.52 -0.86 9.08
N GLY A 15 25.53 -1.05 7.75
CA GLY A 15 24.95 -2.24 7.12
C GLY A 15 23.43 -2.17 6.90
N ASN A 16 22.77 -3.33 6.86
CA ASN A 16 21.33 -3.46 6.59
C ASN A 16 20.46 -2.93 7.75
N VAL A 17 19.24 -2.52 7.42
CA VAL A 17 18.22 -2.12 8.39
C VAL A 17 17.17 -3.24 8.51
N PRO A 18 16.88 -3.77 9.72
CA PRO A 18 15.86 -4.79 9.91
C PRO A 18 14.51 -4.38 9.31
N GLY A 19 13.83 -5.31 8.65
CA GLY A 19 12.56 -5.07 7.97
C GLY A 19 12.67 -4.37 6.61
N ILE A 20 13.86 -3.94 6.18
CA ILE A 20 14.07 -3.24 4.91
C ILE A 20 15.07 -4.03 4.05
N ASN A 21 14.51 -4.87 3.18
CA ASN A 21 15.27 -5.76 2.30
C ASN A 21 15.78 -5.04 1.05
N ILE A 22 16.84 -5.59 0.44
CA ILE A 22 17.31 -5.15 -0.87
C ILE A 22 16.16 -5.26 -1.88
N GLY A 23 15.94 -4.21 -2.67
CA GLY A 23 14.80 -4.04 -3.56
C GLY A 23 13.61 -3.30 -2.94
N HIS A 24 13.66 -2.98 -1.63
CA HIS A 24 12.60 -2.20 -0.98
C HIS A 24 12.42 -0.83 -1.65
N ARG A 25 11.17 -0.42 -1.83
CA ARG A 25 10.78 0.78 -2.57
C ARG A 25 10.16 1.80 -1.62
N PHE A 26 10.77 2.96 -1.54
CA PHE A 26 10.21 4.15 -0.89
C PHE A 26 9.62 5.08 -1.95
N TYR A 27 8.44 5.59 -1.69
CA TYR A 27 7.73 6.50 -2.58
C TYR A 27 8.01 7.97 -2.25
N SER A 28 8.80 8.26 -1.21
CA SER A 28 9.35 9.59 -0.96
C SER A 28 10.62 9.55 -0.10
N ARG A 29 11.37 10.66 -0.11
CA ARG A 29 12.47 10.86 0.85
C ARG A 29 11.99 10.91 2.29
N ALA A 30 10.76 11.38 2.52
CA ALA A 30 10.16 11.47 3.85
C ALA A 30 9.85 10.09 4.43
N GLU A 31 9.42 9.12 3.60
CA GLU A 31 9.24 7.73 4.05
C GLU A 31 10.56 7.14 4.59
N MET A 32 11.69 7.36 3.91
CA MET A 32 13.00 6.93 4.41
C MET A 32 13.37 7.56 5.76
N VAL A 33 12.97 8.80 6.00
CA VAL A 33 13.15 9.47 7.30
C VAL A 33 12.24 8.84 8.35
N ALA A 34 10.98 8.62 8.03
CA ALA A 34 9.97 8.07 8.94
C ALA A 34 10.35 6.65 9.43
N VAL A 35 10.88 5.80 8.56
CA VAL A 35 11.34 4.45 8.95
C VAL A 35 12.75 4.42 9.55
N GLY A 36 13.47 5.55 9.56
CA GLY A 36 14.84 5.64 10.05
C GLY A 36 15.91 5.05 9.13
N PHE A 37 15.60 4.88 7.84
CA PHE A 37 16.54 4.34 6.86
C PHE A 37 17.60 5.37 6.43
N HIS A 38 17.15 6.62 6.25
CA HIS A 38 17.97 7.78 5.90
C HIS A 38 17.42 9.02 6.61
N SER A 39 18.18 9.64 7.53
CA SER A 39 17.62 10.66 8.44
C SER A 39 17.42 12.04 7.84
N HIS A 40 17.86 12.27 6.61
CA HIS A 40 17.64 13.52 5.89
C HIS A 40 16.67 13.35 4.74
N TRP A 41 15.71 14.28 4.61
CA TRP A 41 14.76 14.33 3.50
C TRP A 41 15.35 14.98 2.24
N LEU A 42 16.44 15.75 2.37
CA LEU A 42 17.09 16.46 1.27
C LEU A 42 18.51 15.93 0.97
N ASN A 43 19.40 15.95 1.98
CA ASN A 43 20.82 15.63 1.81
C ASN A 43 21.03 14.26 1.15
N GLY A 44 21.97 14.17 0.20
CA GLY A 44 22.27 12.91 -0.48
C GLY A 44 23.08 11.92 0.35
N ILE A 45 23.80 12.40 1.37
CA ILE A 45 24.66 11.58 2.24
C ILE A 45 24.12 11.62 3.66
N ASP A 46 23.96 10.44 4.26
CA ASP A 46 23.63 10.26 5.66
C ASP A 46 24.80 9.63 6.40
N TYR A 47 25.19 10.21 7.53
CA TYR A 47 26.38 9.80 8.26
C TYR A 47 26.24 9.88 9.78
N MET A 48 27.01 9.07 10.49
CA MET A 48 27.19 9.14 11.94
C MET A 48 28.25 10.18 12.30
N GLY A 49 27.96 11.03 13.28
CA GLY A 49 28.91 11.98 13.86
C GLY A 49 29.52 11.50 15.18
N LEU A 50 30.26 12.38 15.86
CA LEU A 50 30.98 12.07 17.12
C LEU A 50 30.08 11.54 18.25
N SER A 51 28.77 11.81 18.23
CA SER A 51 27.81 11.27 19.19
C SER A 51 27.76 9.73 19.21
N TYR A 52 28.15 9.07 18.12
CA TYR A 52 28.17 7.61 17.97
C TYR A 52 29.48 6.96 18.45
N SER A 53 30.49 7.76 18.83
CA SER A 53 31.82 7.26 19.23
C SER A 53 31.80 6.28 20.39
N LYS A 54 30.86 6.42 21.35
CA LYS A 54 30.72 5.46 22.46
C LYS A 54 30.22 4.08 22.01
N MET A 55 29.31 4.05 21.04
CA MET A 55 28.71 2.81 20.53
C MET A 55 29.63 2.09 19.53
N TYR A 56 30.45 2.87 18.82
CA TYR A 56 31.33 2.40 17.75
C TYR A 56 32.77 2.86 18.03
N SER A 57 33.30 2.47 19.19
CA SER A 57 34.59 2.96 19.73
C SER A 57 35.80 2.64 18.86
N ASN A 58 35.71 1.62 18.02
CA ASN A 58 36.79 1.19 17.13
C ASN A 58 36.86 2.02 15.83
N TYR A 59 35.97 2.99 15.66
CA TYR A 59 35.86 3.79 14.45
C TYR A 59 36.17 5.27 14.70
N SER A 60 36.76 5.90 13.69
CA SER A 60 36.96 7.34 13.57
C SER A 60 35.79 7.98 12.83
N PHE A 61 35.27 9.08 13.38
CA PHE A 61 34.08 9.77 12.89
C PHE A 61 34.44 11.05 12.13
N PRO A 62 33.60 11.50 11.17
CA PRO A 62 32.30 10.94 10.78
C PRO A 62 32.39 9.67 9.91
N LEU A 63 31.31 8.89 9.84
CA LEU A 63 31.19 7.68 9.00
C LEU A 63 29.87 7.67 8.22
N ALA A 64 29.93 7.54 6.89
CA ALA A 64 28.74 7.45 6.07
C ALA A 64 28.04 6.09 6.25
N VAL A 65 26.71 6.11 6.25
CA VAL A 65 25.87 4.90 6.43
C VAL A 65 24.90 4.68 5.28
N ALA A 66 24.45 5.76 4.63
CA ALA A 66 23.58 5.67 3.46
C ALA A 66 23.84 6.83 2.50
N ILE A 67 23.65 6.58 1.21
CA ILE A 67 23.60 7.62 0.17
C ILE A 67 22.37 7.45 -0.72
N VAL A 68 21.93 8.56 -1.30
CA VAL A 68 20.85 8.62 -2.29
C VAL A 68 21.39 9.15 -3.61
N LEU A 69 21.37 8.29 -4.63
CA LEU A 69 21.61 8.60 -6.03
C LEU A 69 20.28 9.02 -6.65
N SER A 70 20.13 10.26 -7.10
CA SER A 70 18.84 10.72 -7.65
C SER A 70 18.96 11.56 -8.93
N GLY A 71 20.12 11.48 -9.59
CA GLY A 71 20.41 12.22 -10.82
C GLY A 71 20.43 13.73 -10.64
N MET A 72 20.69 14.20 -9.40
CA MET A 72 20.68 15.62 -9.08
C MET A 72 22.04 16.28 -9.35
N TYR A 73 23.14 15.53 -9.29
CA TYR A 73 24.46 16.02 -9.66
C TYR A 73 24.76 15.63 -11.11
N GLU A 74 25.23 16.60 -11.88
CA GLU A 74 25.62 16.43 -13.30
C GLU A 74 26.81 15.48 -13.51
N ASP A 75 27.59 15.24 -12.46
CA ASP A 75 28.84 14.47 -12.48
C ASP A 75 28.69 13.01 -12.02
N ASP A 76 27.48 12.57 -11.63
CA ASP A 76 27.20 11.20 -11.19
C ASP A 76 27.27 10.22 -12.38
N LEU A 77 27.96 9.08 -12.19
CA LEU A 77 27.97 7.97 -13.15
C LEU A 77 27.49 6.70 -12.45
N ASP A 78 26.41 6.12 -12.95
CA ASP A 78 25.80 4.91 -12.38
C ASP A 78 25.98 3.73 -13.33
N ASN A 79 27.00 2.89 -13.10
CA ASN A 79 27.17 1.61 -13.79
C ASN A 79 26.79 0.45 -12.86
N ALA A 80 25.68 0.61 -12.14
CA ALA A 80 25.08 -0.47 -11.36
C ALA A 80 25.90 -0.96 -10.17
N GLU A 81 26.71 -1.97 -10.41
CA GLU A 81 27.59 -2.59 -9.44
C GLU A 81 28.80 -1.68 -9.16
N ASP A 82 29.11 -0.73 -10.04
CA ASP A 82 30.19 0.25 -9.91
C ASP A 82 29.64 1.68 -10.13
N VAL A 83 29.59 2.47 -9.07
CA VAL A 83 29.01 3.83 -9.09
C VAL A 83 30.10 4.85 -8.83
N ILE A 84 30.11 5.95 -9.56
CA ILE A 84 30.87 7.15 -9.23
C ILE A 84 29.90 8.20 -8.72
N TYR A 85 29.98 8.46 -7.42
CA TYR A 85 29.10 9.37 -6.71
C TYR A 85 29.80 10.71 -6.47
N THR A 86 29.09 11.80 -6.74
CA THR A 86 29.57 13.16 -6.49
C THR A 86 29.32 13.55 -5.04
N GLY A 87 30.35 14.09 -4.37
CA GLY A 87 30.27 14.59 -3.01
C GLY A 87 29.24 15.71 -2.84
N GLN A 88 28.90 16.03 -1.60
CA GLN A 88 28.01 17.13 -1.29
C GLN A 88 28.73 18.48 -1.26
N GLY A 89 27.99 19.55 -1.57
CA GLY A 89 28.42 20.94 -1.36
C GLY A 89 28.54 21.73 -2.65
N GLY A 90 28.33 23.05 -2.52
CA GLY A 90 28.50 23.99 -3.64
C GLY A 90 27.47 23.89 -4.76
N GLN A 91 26.37 23.16 -4.56
CA GLN A 91 25.30 22.99 -5.55
C GLN A 91 24.20 24.05 -5.43
N ASN A 92 23.70 24.54 -6.56
CA ASN A 92 22.57 25.45 -6.63
C ASN A 92 21.22 24.72 -6.55
N LEU A 93 20.67 24.54 -5.35
CA LEU A 93 19.42 23.80 -5.13
C LEU A 93 18.17 24.45 -5.74
N THR A 94 18.16 25.78 -5.94
CA THR A 94 16.95 26.55 -6.34
C THR A 94 16.96 27.02 -7.78
N GLY A 95 18.12 26.94 -8.47
CA GLY A 95 18.27 27.35 -9.86
C GLY A 95 18.49 26.19 -10.82
N ASN A 96 19.53 26.30 -11.65
CA ASN A 96 19.86 25.33 -12.69
C ASN A 96 20.42 23.98 -12.17
N LYS A 97 20.45 23.76 -10.85
CA LYS A 97 20.98 22.55 -10.19
C LYS A 97 22.47 22.27 -10.45
N ARG A 98 23.21 23.26 -10.94
CA ARG A 98 24.65 23.15 -11.22
C ARG A 98 25.52 23.50 -10.02
N GLN A 99 26.80 23.11 -10.09
CA GLN A 99 27.82 23.55 -9.15
C GLN A 99 28.10 25.05 -9.33
N ILE A 100 28.18 25.78 -8.22
CA ILE A 100 28.41 27.24 -8.16
C ILE A 100 29.63 27.63 -7.30
N ARG A 101 30.28 26.66 -6.65
CA ARG A 101 31.55 26.83 -5.92
C ARG A 101 32.23 25.49 -5.69
N ASP A 102 33.51 25.55 -5.37
CA ASP A 102 34.32 24.38 -5.01
C ASP A 102 33.75 23.64 -3.78
N GLN A 103 33.79 22.32 -3.83
CA GLN A 103 33.48 21.45 -2.70
C GLN A 103 34.62 21.44 -1.67
N VAL A 104 34.28 21.09 -0.44
CA VAL A 104 35.22 20.97 0.68
C VAL A 104 35.15 19.54 1.26
N MET A 105 36.30 18.99 1.68
CA MET A 105 36.41 17.66 2.29
C MET A 105 35.93 17.70 3.76
N GLU A 106 34.64 17.92 3.95
CA GLU A 106 33.98 18.00 5.24
C GLU A 106 32.64 17.25 5.22
N ARG A 107 32.00 17.11 6.39
CA ARG A 107 30.65 16.53 6.54
C ARG A 107 30.54 15.15 5.84
N GLY A 108 29.58 14.98 4.93
CA GLY A 108 29.37 13.73 4.18
C GLY A 108 30.55 13.33 3.30
N ASN A 109 31.33 14.29 2.78
CA ASN A 109 32.52 13.97 1.96
C ASN A 109 33.60 13.32 2.82
N LEU A 110 33.87 13.92 3.98
CA LEU A 110 34.79 13.35 4.97
C LEU A 110 34.27 12.00 5.49
N ALA A 111 32.96 11.87 5.69
CA ALA A 111 32.33 10.64 6.14
C ALA A 111 32.53 9.48 5.13
N LEU A 112 32.38 9.75 3.83
CA LEU A 112 32.65 8.77 2.77
C LEU A 112 34.15 8.45 2.64
N LYS A 113 35.04 9.44 2.78
CA LYS A 113 36.49 9.23 2.83
C LYS A 113 36.85 8.27 3.96
N ASN A 114 36.33 8.51 5.16
CA ASN A 114 36.59 7.69 6.34
C ASN A 114 36.05 6.25 6.18
N CYS A 115 34.98 6.04 5.41
CA CYS A 115 34.50 4.69 5.08
C CYS A 115 35.52 3.87 4.27
N ILE A 116 36.36 4.51 3.44
CA ILE A 116 37.42 3.84 2.68
C ILE A 116 38.48 3.31 3.65
N GLU A 117 39.01 4.19 4.51
CA GLU A 117 40.08 3.89 5.46
C GLU A 117 39.69 2.80 6.47
N GLN A 118 38.40 2.71 6.78
CA GLN A 118 37.86 1.83 7.82
C GLN A 118 37.02 0.68 7.25
N ALA A 119 37.00 0.50 5.93
CA ALA A 119 36.26 -0.55 5.23
C ALA A 119 34.76 -0.65 5.61
N VAL A 120 34.13 0.49 5.89
CA VAL A 120 32.72 0.56 6.31
C VAL A 120 31.81 0.56 5.08
N PRO A 121 30.84 -0.37 4.98
CA PRO A 121 29.89 -0.39 3.88
C PRO A 121 28.83 0.71 4.01
N VAL A 122 28.37 1.20 2.86
CA VAL A 122 27.35 2.25 2.74
C VAL A 122 26.13 1.71 2.02
N ARG A 123 24.94 1.95 2.56
CA ARG A 123 23.67 1.64 1.87
C ARG A 123 23.48 2.58 0.68
N VAL A 124 23.13 2.04 -0.48
CA VAL A 124 22.86 2.85 -1.68
C VAL A 124 21.38 2.79 -2.02
N VAL A 125 20.77 3.95 -2.21
CA VAL A 125 19.39 4.10 -2.69
C VAL A 125 19.41 4.82 -4.03
N ARG A 126 18.69 4.28 -5.02
CA ARG A 126 18.52 4.91 -6.33
C ARG A 126 17.13 5.50 -6.49
N GLY A 127 17.06 6.77 -6.86
CA GLY A 127 15.85 7.50 -7.20
C GLY A 127 15.60 7.45 -8.70
N HIS A 128 14.40 7.03 -9.09
CA HIS A 128 13.94 6.94 -10.47
C HIS A 128 12.70 7.81 -10.66
N GLU A 129 12.55 8.39 -11.85
CA GLU A 129 11.26 8.97 -12.26
C GLU A 129 10.23 7.85 -12.40
N CYS A 130 9.05 8.08 -11.83
CA CYS A 130 7.98 7.11 -11.81
C CYS A 130 6.66 7.86 -11.92
N ALA A 131 6.09 7.90 -13.13
CA ALA A 131 4.83 8.59 -13.41
C ALA A 131 3.66 8.04 -12.57
N SER A 132 3.75 6.78 -12.15
CA SER A 132 2.75 6.16 -11.31
C SER A 132 2.94 6.49 -9.83
N SER A 133 4.09 7.01 -9.37
CA SER A 133 4.29 7.41 -7.97
C SER A 133 3.58 8.73 -7.64
N TYR A 134 3.04 8.85 -6.42
CA TYR A 134 2.34 10.05 -5.95
C TYR A 134 3.23 11.30 -5.85
N CYS A 135 4.56 11.16 -5.89
CA CYS A 135 5.52 12.26 -5.92
C CYS A 135 6.29 12.35 -7.24
N GLY A 136 5.94 11.52 -8.23
CA GLY A 136 6.67 11.40 -9.49
C GLY A 136 8.03 10.71 -9.38
N LYS A 137 8.44 10.27 -8.18
CA LYS A 137 9.71 9.55 -7.94
C LYS A 137 9.51 8.28 -7.12
N LEU A 138 10.39 7.31 -7.35
CA LEU A 138 10.50 6.06 -6.61
C LEU A 138 11.95 5.89 -6.18
N TYR A 139 12.19 5.48 -4.94
CA TYR A 139 13.53 5.29 -4.38
C TYR A 139 13.71 3.83 -3.99
N THR A 140 14.65 3.13 -4.62
CA THR A 140 14.89 1.70 -4.41
C THR A 140 16.15 1.49 -3.59
N TYR A 141 16.07 0.70 -2.52
CA TYR A 141 17.24 0.28 -1.75
C TYR A 141 18.00 -0.82 -2.50
N ASP A 142 19.21 -0.52 -2.95
CA ASP A 142 19.98 -1.39 -3.85
C ASP A 142 21.10 -2.19 -3.17
N GLY A 143 21.11 -2.17 -1.84
CA GLY A 143 22.05 -2.92 -1.02
C GLY A 143 23.28 -2.13 -0.59
N LEU A 144 24.27 -2.88 -0.13
CA LEU A 144 25.50 -2.37 0.47
C LEU A 144 26.63 -2.28 -0.55
N TYR A 145 27.36 -1.17 -0.49
CA TYR A 145 28.51 -0.88 -1.35
C TYR A 145 29.73 -0.53 -0.49
N LYS A 146 30.91 -0.93 -0.95
CA LYS A 146 32.20 -0.48 -0.43
C LYS A 146 32.62 0.78 -1.17
N VAL A 147 33.08 1.79 -0.44
CA VAL A 147 33.76 2.95 -1.05
C VAL A 147 35.20 2.52 -1.34
N ILE A 148 35.56 2.48 -2.62
CA ILE A 148 36.84 1.93 -3.10
C ILE A 148 37.93 2.98 -3.13
N GLN A 149 37.60 4.16 -3.63
CA GLN A 149 38.54 5.27 -3.76
C GLN A 149 37.79 6.60 -3.87
N TYR A 150 38.50 7.69 -3.63
CA TYR A 150 38.01 9.04 -3.90
C TYR A 150 39.10 9.89 -4.56
N TRP A 151 38.69 10.92 -5.30
CA TRP A 151 39.59 11.92 -5.86
C TRP A 151 38.87 13.26 -5.97
N ALA A 152 39.65 14.33 -6.17
CA ALA A 152 39.13 15.65 -6.49
C ALA A 152 39.42 15.95 -7.96
N GLU A 153 38.45 16.53 -8.67
CA GLU A 153 38.64 17.00 -10.04
C GLU A 153 37.79 18.24 -10.30
N LYS A 154 38.02 18.89 -11.45
CA LYS A 154 37.11 19.95 -11.92
C LYS A 154 35.89 19.28 -12.55
N GLY A 155 34.73 19.48 -11.95
CA GLY A 155 33.44 19.02 -12.49
C GLY A 155 33.03 19.81 -13.73
N ILE A 156 31.90 19.45 -14.34
CA ILE A 156 31.42 20.03 -15.61
C ILE A 156 31.29 21.56 -15.54
N SER A 157 30.87 22.10 -14.39
CA SER A 157 30.74 23.55 -14.18
C SER A 157 32.04 24.26 -13.79
N GLY A 158 33.20 23.60 -13.86
CA GLY A 158 34.53 24.19 -13.63
C GLY A 158 34.94 24.34 -12.16
N PHE A 159 34.09 23.92 -11.24
CA PHE A 159 34.38 23.91 -9.80
C PHE A 159 34.95 22.56 -9.35
N THR A 160 35.75 22.58 -8.29
CA THR A 160 36.28 21.37 -7.68
C THR A 160 35.14 20.54 -7.10
N VAL A 161 35.04 19.27 -7.50
CA VAL A 161 34.11 18.27 -6.96
C VAL A 161 34.88 17.06 -6.45
N PHE A 162 34.40 16.45 -5.37
CA PHE A 162 34.93 15.16 -4.91
C PHE A 162 34.11 14.03 -5.53
N LYS A 163 34.79 13.05 -6.09
CA LYS A 163 34.17 11.84 -6.62
C LYS A 163 34.55 10.64 -5.78
N PHE A 164 33.57 9.79 -5.51
CA PHE A 164 33.72 8.57 -4.74
C PHE A 164 33.31 7.38 -5.61
N ARG A 165 34.22 6.43 -5.84
CA ARG A 165 33.88 5.19 -6.52
C ARG A 165 33.39 4.17 -5.51
N LEU A 166 32.16 3.71 -5.67
CA LEU A 166 31.53 2.69 -4.84
C LEU A 166 31.38 1.40 -5.65
N ARG A 167 31.70 0.27 -5.04
CA ARG A 167 31.46 -1.06 -5.62
C ARG A 167 30.53 -1.86 -4.73
N ARG A 168 29.50 -2.45 -5.33
CA ARG A 168 28.54 -3.28 -4.61
C ARG A 168 29.21 -4.52 -4.01
N ILE A 169 28.76 -4.92 -2.84
CA ILE A 169 29.26 -6.11 -2.15
C ILE A 169 28.65 -7.37 -2.76
N GLU A 170 29.48 -8.37 -3.03
CA GLU A 170 29.07 -9.67 -3.56
C GLU A 170 28.21 -10.47 -2.57
N GLY A 171 27.42 -11.42 -3.07
CA GLY A 171 26.57 -12.29 -2.24
C GLY A 171 25.23 -11.68 -1.81
N GLN A 172 24.90 -10.48 -2.27
CA GLN A 172 23.61 -9.83 -2.08
C GLN A 172 22.63 -10.20 -3.21
N SER A 173 21.32 -10.10 -2.96
CA SER A 173 20.28 -10.23 -4.00
C SER A 173 20.59 -9.37 -5.21
N LEU A 174 20.26 -9.82 -6.42
CA LEU A 174 20.52 -9.08 -7.66
C LEU A 174 19.89 -7.67 -7.62
N LEU A 175 20.57 -6.69 -8.23
CA LEU A 175 20.01 -5.35 -8.38
C LEU A 175 18.72 -5.41 -9.22
N THR A 176 17.66 -4.81 -8.69
CA THR A 176 16.39 -4.63 -9.41
C THR A 176 16.48 -3.54 -10.49
N THR A 177 17.47 -2.65 -10.39
CA THR A 177 17.54 -1.37 -11.09
C THR A 177 18.53 -1.31 -12.26
N ASN A 178 19.39 -2.32 -12.43
CA ASN A 178 20.46 -2.30 -13.45
C ASN A 178 20.54 -3.51 -14.37
N GLN A 179 19.84 -4.55 -14.00
CA GLN A 179 19.35 -5.54 -14.93
C GLN A 179 17.86 -5.52 -14.75
N VAL A 180 17.15 -5.78 -15.84
CA VAL A 180 15.72 -5.96 -15.81
C VAL A 180 15.42 -7.15 -14.90
N GLN A 181 15.25 -6.91 -13.61
CA GLN A 181 14.37 -7.76 -12.85
C GLN A 181 12.97 -7.39 -13.32
N PHE A 182 12.49 -8.17 -14.28
CA PHE A 182 11.06 -8.40 -14.44
C PHE A 182 10.54 -9.09 -13.16
N VAL A 183 10.56 -8.42 -12.00
CA VAL A 183 9.79 -8.91 -10.83
C VAL A 183 8.30 -8.76 -11.12
N TYR A 184 7.96 -7.91 -12.09
CA TYR A 184 6.70 -7.91 -12.80
C TYR A 184 7.01 -7.63 -14.28
N GLY A 185 6.42 -8.39 -15.20
CA GLY A 185 6.60 -8.18 -16.64
C GLY A 185 6.38 -6.71 -17.03
N ARG A 186 6.94 -6.26 -18.16
CA ARG A 186 6.60 -4.94 -18.74
C ARG A 186 5.11 -4.71 -18.57
N VAL A 187 4.73 -3.72 -17.76
CA VAL A 187 3.32 -3.41 -17.50
C VAL A 187 2.66 -3.19 -18.86
N PRO A 188 1.61 -3.96 -19.20
CA PRO A 188 0.96 -3.81 -20.49
C PRO A 188 0.47 -2.38 -20.67
N LYS A 189 0.77 -1.79 -21.83
CA LYS A 189 0.23 -0.46 -22.18
C LYS A 189 -1.17 -0.58 -22.79
N SER A 190 -1.51 -1.75 -23.31
CA SER A 190 -2.81 -2.04 -23.92
C SER A 190 -3.15 -3.52 -23.81
N VAL A 191 -4.42 -3.87 -24.03
CA VAL A 191 -4.91 -5.25 -24.02
C VAL A 191 -4.18 -6.12 -25.06
N ALA A 192 -3.79 -5.54 -26.20
CA ALA A 192 -3.05 -6.23 -27.26
C ALA A 192 -1.63 -6.68 -26.84
N GLU A 193 -1.05 -6.10 -25.78
CA GLU A 193 0.26 -6.52 -25.25
C GLU A 193 0.16 -7.69 -24.26
N ILE A 194 -1.05 -8.07 -23.84
CA ILE A 194 -1.28 -9.08 -22.80
C ILE A 194 -1.12 -10.50 -23.38
N ARG A 195 -0.35 -11.34 -22.69
CA ARG A 195 -0.28 -12.78 -22.98
C ARG A 195 -1.30 -13.56 -22.16
N GLY A 196 -1.88 -14.60 -22.75
CA GLY A 196 -2.85 -15.48 -22.08
C GLY A 196 -4.23 -14.83 -21.89
N LEU A 197 -4.57 -13.84 -22.71
CA LEU A 197 -5.88 -13.20 -22.69
C LEU A 197 -6.98 -14.22 -22.98
N VAL A 198 -7.97 -14.30 -22.09
CA VAL A 198 -9.16 -15.16 -22.24
C VAL A 198 -10.46 -14.37 -22.28
N CYS A 199 -10.45 -13.11 -21.83
CA CYS A 199 -11.56 -12.17 -21.98
C CYS A 199 -11.01 -10.74 -22.08
N GLU A 200 -11.47 -9.96 -23.06
CA GLU A 200 -11.06 -8.56 -23.23
C GLU A 200 -11.63 -7.63 -22.15
N ASP A 201 -12.87 -7.89 -21.74
CA ASP A 201 -13.56 -7.12 -20.71
C ASP A 201 -14.63 -7.96 -20.01
N ILE A 202 -14.39 -8.34 -18.75
CA ILE A 202 -15.36 -9.09 -17.95
C ILE A 202 -16.58 -8.25 -17.54
N THR A 203 -16.53 -6.93 -17.70
CA THR A 203 -17.58 -6.02 -17.23
C THR A 203 -18.75 -5.92 -18.23
N GLY A 204 -18.53 -6.32 -19.48
CA GLY A 204 -19.47 -6.12 -20.57
C GLY A 204 -19.72 -4.65 -20.87
N GLY A 205 -18.71 -3.79 -20.69
CA GLY A 205 -18.78 -2.34 -20.89
C GLY A 205 -19.48 -1.56 -19.77
N GLN A 206 -19.70 -2.17 -18.59
CA GLN A 206 -20.34 -1.48 -17.45
C GLN A 206 -19.39 -0.55 -16.70
N GLU A 207 -18.08 -0.82 -16.72
CA GLU A 207 -17.07 0.06 -16.13
C GLU A 207 -16.46 0.97 -17.20
N ASP A 208 -16.01 2.15 -16.77
CA ASP A 208 -15.39 3.13 -17.66
C ASP A 208 -14.01 2.66 -18.17
N ILE A 209 -13.36 1.76 -17.42
CA ILE A 209 -12.09 1.13 -17.76
C ILE A 209 -12.36 -0.38 -17.93
N PRO A 210 -12.10 -0.97 -19.11
CA PRO A 210 -12.32 -2.40 -19.34
C PRO A 210 -11.41 -3.24 -18.45
N ILE A 211 -11.91 -4.38 -18.00
CA ILE A 211 -11.19 -5.27 -17.08
C ILE A 211 -10.89 -6.58 -17.81
N PRO A 212 -9.68 -6.76 -18.38
CA PRO A 212 -9.32 -8.00 -19.05
C PRO A 212 -9.12 -9.15 -18.06
N ALA A 213 -9.29 -10.38 -18.55
CA ALA A 213 -8.97 -11.60 -17.83
C ALA A 213 -7.87 -12.41 -18.54
N THR A 214 -6.89 -12.90 -17.77
CA THR A 214 -5.79 -13.73 -18.27
C THR A 214 -5.67 -15.09 -17.60
N ASN A 215 -5.39 -16.11 -18.40
CA ASN A 215 -5.13 -17.47 -17.94
C ASN A 215 -3.87 -18.02 -18.62
N LEU A 216 -2.79 -18.10 -17.83
CA LEU A 216 -1.51 -18.71 -18.22
C LEU A 216 -1.23 -20.00 -17.43
N VAL A 217 -2.22 -20.48 -16.68
CA VAL A 217 -2.08 -21.58 -15.73
C VAL A 217 -2.76 -22.84 -16.23
N ASP A 218 -4.00 -22.71 -16.72
CA ASP A 218 -4.82 -23.85 -17.14
C ASP A 218 -4.59 -24.19 -18.63
N ASP A 219 -4.78 -25.46 -18.97
CA ASP A 219 -4.78 -25.97 -20.36
C ASP A 219 -6.00 -26.88 -20.57
N PRO A 220 -7.00 -26.50 -21.38
CA PRO A 220 -7.08 -25.24 -22.13
C PRO A 220 -7.33 -24.02 -21.21
N PRO A 221 -6.87 -22.82 -21.60
CA PRO A 221 -7.14 -21.60 -20.84
C PRO A 221 -8.60 -21.19 -21.01
N VAL A 222 -9.35 -21.14 -19.90
CA VAL A 222 -10.78 -20.75 -19.90
C VAL A 222 -10.95 -19.41 -19.17
N ALA A 223 -11.88 -18.60 -19.67
CA ALA A 223 -12.30 -17.35 -19.02
C ALA A 223 -13.10 -17.60 -17.74
N PRO A 224 -13.22 -16.60 -16.84
CA PRO A 224 -14.17 -16.69 -15.73
C PRO A 224 -15.60 -16.80 -16.29
N ILE A 225 -16.30 -17.90 -15.98
CA ILE A 225 -17.67 -18.18 -16.42
C ILE A 225 -18.62 -18.32 -15.23
N GLY A 226 -19.93 -18.34 -15.48
CA GLY A 226 -20.94 -18.66 -14.46
C GLY A 226 -21.35 -17.50 -13.55
N PHE A 227 -21.05 -16.26 -13.92
CA PHE A 227 -21.50 -15.08 -13.19
C PHE A 227 -21.89 -13.94 -14.14
N THR A 228 -22.69 -12.99 -13.65
CA THR A 228 -23.08 -11.75 -14.34
C THR A 228 -22.41 -10.56 -13.67
N TYR A 229 -21.68 -9.75 -14.43
CA TYR A 229 -21.07 -8.54 -13.88
C TYR A 229 -22.13 -7.52 -13.46
N CYS A 230 -21.98 -6.89 -12.30
CA CYS A 230 -22.92 -5.88 -11.81
C CYS A 230 -22.24 -4.77 -10.99
N LYS A 231 -22.25 -3.54 -11.52
CA LYS A 231 -21.61 -2.36 -10.90
C LYS A 231 -22.28 -1.86 -9.61
N SER A 232 -23.53 -2.25 -9.35
CA SER A 232 -24.31 -1.77 -8.21
C SER A 232 -24.99 -2.91 -7.47
N ILE A 233 -25.26 -2.73 -6.18
CA ILE A 233 -26.01 -3.71 -5.37
C ILE A 233 -27.37 -4.00 -6.01
N LYS A 234 -27.71 -5.29 -6.10
CA LYS A 234 -29.06 -5.78 -6.36
C LYS A 234 -29.69 -6.15 -5.03
N VAL A 235 -30.98 -5.88 -4.85
CA VAL A 235 -31.67 -6.14 -3.58
C VAL A 235 -32.55 -7.36 -3.75
N ALA A 236 -32.39 -8.35 -2.87
CA ALA A 236 -33.22 -9.56 -2.87
C ALA A 236 -34.69 -9.24 -2.58
N HIS A 237 -35.58 -10.11 -3.03
CA HIS A 237 -37.01 -9.97 -2.76
C HIS A 237 -37.27 -10.01 -1.25
N GLY A 238 -38.00 -9.02 -0.72
CA GLY A 238 -38.34 -8.93 0.71
C GLY A 238 -37.38 -8.09 1.55
N VAL A 239 -36.19 -7.75 1.05
CA VAL A 239 -35.29 -6.79 1.72
C VAL A 239 -35.81 -5.37 1.50
N LYS A 240 -36.04 -4.63 2.59
CA LYS A 240 -36.47 -3.23 2.55
C LYS A 240 -35.28 -2.31 2.79
N LEU A 241 -35.04 -1.39 1.85
CA LEU A 241 -34.04 -0.36 2.02
C LEU A 241 -34.56 0.78 2.91
N PRO A 242 -33.72 1.39 3.75
CA PRO A 242 -34.06 2.59 4.51
C PRO A 242 -34.33 3.79 3.59
N SER A 243 -35.02 4.81 4.12
CA SER A 243 -35.19 6.08 3.43
C SER A 243 -33.86 6.85 3.32
N ASN A 244 -33.77 7.72 2.31
CA ASN A 244 -32.58 8.54 2.13
C ASN A 244 -32.35 9.47 3.33
N ALA A 245 -31.10 9.56 3.78
CA ALA A 245 -30.67 10.52 4.80
C ALA A 245 -30.84 11.97 4.32
N ASN A 246 -30.95 12.92 5.25
CA ASN A 246 -31.21 14.33 4.93
C ASN A 246 -30.10 14.99 4.09
N GLY A 247 -28.86 14.55 4.24
CA GLY A 247 -27.71 15.15 3.54
C GLY A 247 -27.27 16.50 4.12
N CYS A 248 -26.44 17.23 3.37
CA CYS A 248 -25.96 18.57 3.72
C CYS A 248 -26.37 19.61 2.68
N ASP A 249 -26.51 20.86 3.10
CA ASP A 249 -26.91 21.97 2.21
C ASP A 249 -25.72 22.68 1.52
N CYS A 250 -24.53 22.09 1.57
CA CYS A 250 -23.35 22.64 0.88
C CYS A 250 -23.60 22.71 -0.64
N ILE A 251 -23.07 23.74 -1.31
CA ILE A 251 -23.20 23.91 -2.77
C ILE A 251 -21.87 23.54 -3.44
N GLY A 252 -21.92 22.74 -4.51
CA GLY A 252 -20.73 22.34 -5.26
C GLY A 252 -19.92 21.26 -4.53
N SER A 253 -18.99 21.65 -3.66
CA SER A 253 -18.14 20.72 -2.90
C SER A 253 -18.15 21.05 -1.41
N CYS A 254 -18.14 20.02 -0.56
CA CYS A 254 -18.01 20.20 0.88
C CYS A 254 -16.53 20.48 1.23
N ILE A 255 -16.25 21.68 1.75
CA ILE A 255 -14.88 22.16 2.05
C ILE A 255 -14.75 22.61 3.51
N ASP A 256 -15.75 23.34 4.03
CA ASP A 256 -15.75 23.73 5.45
C ASP A 256 -16.42 22.65 6.31
N SER A 257 -15.60 21.94 7.09
CA SER A 257 -16.06 20.86 7.97
C SER A 257 -16.97 21.36 9.11
N ARG A 258 -16.89 22.64 9.48
CA ARG A 258 -17.69 23.22 10.57
C ARG A 258 -19.14 23.43 10.15
N THR A 259 -19.38 23.67 8.85
CA THR A 259 -20.72 23.94 8.32
C THR A 259 -21.36 22.70 7.70
N CYS A 260 -20.56 21.77 7.15
CA CYS A 260 -21.07 20.58 6.50
C CYS A 260 -21.63 19.54 7.50
N SER A 261 -22.93 19.24 7.43
CA SER A 261 -23.56 18.19 8.25
C SER A 261 -22.93 16.80 8.06
N CYS A 262 -22.44 16.48 6.85
CA CYS A 262 -21.75 15.20 6.61
C CYS A 262 -20.38 15.12 7.28
N ALA A 263 -19.64 16.24 7.38
CA ALA A 263 -18.38 16.27 8.13
C ALA A 263 -18.60 16.09 9.63
N LYS A 264 -19.70 16.65 10.16
CA LYS A 264 -20.08 16.46 11.57
C LYS A 264 -20.31 14.98 11.92
N LEU A 265 -20.92 14.20 11.02
CA LEU A 265 -21.10 12.76 11.19
C LEU A 265 -19.77 11.99 11.25
N ASN A 266 -18.69 12.54 10.68
CA ASN A 266 -17.35 11.95 10.68
C ASN A 266 -16.46 12.45 11.83
N GLY A 267 -17.01 13.16 12.82
CA GLY A 267 -16.25 13.71 13.94
C GLY A 267 -15.72 15.13 13.72
N LEU A 268 -16.48 15.98 13.01
CA LEU A 268 -16.14 17.38 12.68
C LEU A 268 -15.02 17.57 11.65
N ASP A 269 -14.62 16.52 10.95
CA ASP A 269 -13.66 16.61 9.84
C ASP A 269 -14.02 15.66 8.69
N PHE A 270 -13.49 15.92 7.50
CA PHE A 270 -13.70 15.05 6.35
C PHE A 270 -12.83 13.79 6.44
N PRO A 271 -13.39 12.61 6.14
CA PRO A 271 -12.64 11.35 6.17
C PRO A 271 -11.65 11.21 5.01
N TYR A 272 -11.78 12.05 3.97
CA TYR A 272 -11.00 12.00 2.75
C TYR A 272 -10.21 13.30 2.53
N VAL A 273 -8.96 13.16 2.08
CA VAL A 273 -8.14 14.28 1.60
C VAL A 273 -8.34 14.51 0.09
N HIS A 274 -8.30 15.77 -0.35
CA HIS A 274 -8.37 16.15 -1.76
C HIS A 274 -7.03 15.93 -2.50
N ARG A 275 -6.61 14.68 -2.60
CA ARG A 275 -5.38 14.27 -3.29
C ARG A 275 -5.64 13.02 -4.11
N ASP A 276 -5.06 12.94 -5.31
CA ASP A 276 -5.15 11.75 -6.19
C ASP A 276 -6.61 11.33 -6.47
N GLY A 277 -7.52 12.32 -6.56
CA GLY A 277 -8.96 12.09 -6.76
C GLY A 277 -9.74 11.64 -5.51
N GLY A 278 -9.15 11.71 -4.31
CA GLY A 278 -9.75 11.37 -3.02
C GLY A 278 -9.05 10.17 -2.38
N ARG A 279 -8.51 10.35 -1.17
CA ARG A 279 -7.86 9.29 -0.38
C ARG A 279 -8.37 9.31 1.05
N LEU A 280 -8.72 8.15 1.59
CA LEU A 280 -9.09 7.99 2.98
C LEU A 280 -7.87 8.27 3.86
N ILE A 281 -8.04 9.13 4.86
CA ILE A 281 -6.94 9.57 5.74
C ILE A 281 -6.49 8.42 6.64
N GLU A 282 -7.46 7.75 7.25
CA GLU A 282 -7.28 6.62 8.15
C GLU A 282 -8.54 5.75 8.12
N ALA A 283 -8.41 4.48 8.52
CA ALA A 283 -9.57 3.63 8.70
C ALA A 283 -10.48 4.17 9.82
N LYS A 284 -11.79 4.10 9.62
CA LYS A 284 -12.80 4.52 10.60
C LYS A 284 -13.79 3.39 10.85
N ASP A 285 -14.53 3.52 11.94
CA ASP A 285 -15.63 2.61 12.23
C ASP A 285 -16.65 2.58 11.11
N VAL A 286 -17.03 3.78 10.69
CA VAL A 286 -17.85 4.00 9.52
C VAL A 286 -17.51 5.35 8.93
N VAL A 287 -17.51 5.42 7.61
CA VAL A 287 -17.30 6.66 6.86
C VAL A 287 -18.65 7.17 6.39
N TYR A 288 -18.97 8.43 6.69
CA TYR A 288 -20.20 9.07 6.20
C TYR A 288 -19.90 9.93 4.98
N GLU A 289 -20.24 9.42 3.80
CA GLU A 289 -20.18 10.17 2.55
C GLU A 289 -21.43 11.02 2.34
N CYS A 290 -21.31 12.04 1.49
CA CYS A 290 -22.45 12.78 0.99
C CYS A 290 -23.36 11.87 0.16
N GLY A 291 -24.66 11.93 0.44
CA GLY A 291 -25.70 11.11 -0.18
C GLY A 291 -26.50 11.81 -1.28
N PRO A 292 -27.60 11.19 -1.74
CA PRO A 292 -28.46 11.72 -2.80
C PRO A 292 -29.10 13.07 -2.48
N ASN A 293 -29.41 13.33 -1.20
CA ASN A 293 -30.06 14.57 -0.77
C ASN A 293 -29.08 15.71 -0.43
N CYS A 294 -27.77 15.51 -0.57
CA CYS A 294 -26.81 16.60 -0.37
C CYS A 294 -26.82 17.58 -1.55
N GLY A 295 -26.71 18.89 -1.26
CA GLY A 295 -26.57 19.93 -2.28
C GLY A 295 -25.23 19.94 -3.04
N CYS A 296 -24.25 19.15 -2.57
CA CYS A 296 -22.93 19.06 -3.19
C CYS A 296 -22.95 18.05 -4.37
N GLY A 297 -22.24 18.39 -5.44
CA GLY A 297 -22.19 17.61 -6.68
C GLY A 297 -21.28 16.38 -6.61
N PRO A 298 -21.19 15.61 -7.72
CA PRO A 298 -20.42 14.36 -7.80
C PRO A 298 -18.91 14.57 -7.65
N GLY A 299 -18.41 15.78 -7.93
CA GLY A 299 -17.02 16.18 -7.72
C GLY A 299 -16.64 16.39 -6.24
N CYS A 300 -17.59 16.31 -5.31
CA CYS A 300 -17.32 16.46 -3.87
C CYS A 300 -16.37 15.37 -3.36
N VAL A 301 -15.33 15.75 -2.61
CA VAL A 301 -14.34 14.82 -2.05
C VAL A 301 -14.97 13.84 -1.08
N ASN A 302 -16.03 14.25 -0.38
CA ASN A 302 -16.81 13.38 0.49
C ASN A 302 -17.78 12.45 -0.28
N ARG A 303 -17.48 12.16 -1.56
CA ARG A 303 -18.11 11.13 -2.40
C ARG A 303 -17.04 10.23 -3.06
N THR A 304 -15.89 10.07 -2.40
CA THR A 304 -14.68 9.47 -2.99
C THR A 304 -14.93 8.05 -3.52
N SER A 305 -15.64 7.20 -2.76
CA SER A 305 -15.93 5.82 -3.17
C SER A 305 -17.04 5.70 -4.21
N GLN A 306 -17.85 6.74 -4.41
CA GLN A 306 -18.96 6.76 -5.40
C GLN A 306 -18.46 6.97 -6.84
N ARG A 307 -17.18 7.27 -7.03
CA ARG A 307 -16.59 7.63 -8.33
C ARG A 307 -16.23 6.43 -9.22
N GLY A 308 -16.58 5.21 -8.79
CA GLY A 308 -16.26 3.98 -9.53
C GLY A 308 -14.77 3.65 -9.55
N ILE A 309 -14.42 2.68 -10.40
CA ILE A 309 -13.05 2.18 -10.56
C ILE A 309 -12.20 3.21 -11.31
N LYS A 310 -10.99 3.48 -10.78
CA LYS A 310 -10.05 4.46 -11.35
C LYS A 310 -8.77 3.85 -11.93
N TYR A 311 -8.56 2.56 -11.71
CA TYR A 311 -7.30 1.87 -12.03
C TYR A 311 -7.54 0.84 -13.12
N ARG A 312 -6.53 0.61 -13.96
CA ARG A 312 -6.51 -0.48 -14.94
C ARG A 312 -6.31 -1.80 -14.21
N LEU A 313 -7.41 -2.45 -13.84
CA LEU A 313 -7.42 -3.72 -13.15
C LEU A 313 -7.43 -4.89 -14.14
N GLU A 314 -6.86 -6.02 -13.71
CA GLU A 314 -6.82 -7.26 -14.47
C GLU A 314 -7.18 -8.42 -13.56
N VAL A 315 -8.07 -9.30 -14.04
CA VAL A 315 -8.33 -10.60 -13.42
C VAL A 315 -7.34 -11.62 -13.98
N PHE A 316 -6.62 -12.36 -13.14
CA PHE A 316 -5.63 -13.33 -13.61
C PHE A 316 -5.74 -14.67 -12.87
N ARG A 317 -5.46 -15.76 -13.57
CA ARG A 317 -5.48 -17.10 -13.00
C ARG A 317 -4.23 -17.37 -12.18
N THR A 318 -4.40 -17.92 -10.98
CA THR A 318 -3.32 -18.35 -10.09
C THR A 318 -3.23 -19.87 -10.01
N PRO A 319 -2.06 -20.44 -9.67
CA PRO A 319 -1.89 -21.90 -9.56
C PRO A 319 -2.71 -22.58 -8.47
N LYS A 320 -3.06 -21.88 -7.38
CA LYS A 320 -3.63 -22.50 -6.16
C LYS A 320 -4.83 -21.78 -5.55
N LYS A 321 -5.12 -20.53 -5.94
CA LYS A 321 -6.20 -19.71 -5.36
C LYS A 321 -7.34 -19.46 -6.35
N GLY A 322 -7.27 -20.05 -7.54
CA GLY A 322 -8.21 -19.75 -8.62
C GLY A 322 -7.93 -18.38 -9.22
N TRP A 323 -8.97 -17.57 -9.41
CA TRP A 323 -8.86 -16.22 -9.97
C TRP A 323 -8.38 -15.22 -8.94
N ALA A 324 -7.66 -14.19 -9.38
CA ALA A 324 -7.12 -13.12 -8.55
C ALA A 324 -7.22 -11.77 -9.28
N VAL A 325 -6.98 -10.68 -8.56
CA VAL A 325 -6.98 -9.32 -9.14
C VAL A 325 -5.60 -8.68 -8.95
N ARG A 326 -5.14 -7.94 -9.95
CA ARG A 326 -3.98 -7.04 -9.85
C ARG A 326 -4.26 -5.72 -10.58
N SER A 327 -3.46 -4.70 -10.30
CA SER A 327 -3.53 -3.40 -10.98
C SER A 327 -2.34 -3.20 -11.91
N TRP A 328 -2.53 -2.65 -13.09
CA TRP A 328 -1.41 -2.19 -13.94
C TRP A 328 -0.89 -0.83 -13.50
N ASP A 329 -1.69 -0.09 -12.73
CA ASP A 329 -1.34 1.20 -12.20
C ASP A 329 -0.85 1.07 -10.76
N PHE A 330 -0.08 2.05 -10.32
CA PHE A 330 0.21 2.23 -8.91
C PHE A 330 -1.05 2.68 -8.17
N ILE A 331 -1.30 2.10 -7.00
CA ILE A 331 -2.41 2.50 -6.13
C ILE A 331 -1.84 3.13 -4.85
N PRO A 332 -2.06 4.43 -4.60
CA PRO A 332 -1.59 5.08 -3.38
C PRO A 332 -2.38 4.62 -2.15
N SER A 333 -1.71 4.57 -1.00
CA SER A 333 -2.34 4.26 0.29
C SER A 333 -3.56 5.15 0.57
N GLY A 334 -4.66 4.55 1.00
CA GLY A 334 -5.94 5.22 1.24
C GLY A 334 -6.79 5.43 -0.02
N ALA A 335 -6.35 5.02 -1.21
CA ALA A 335 -7.21 5.09 -2.39
C ALA A 335 -8.34 4.04 -2.38
N PRO A 336 -9.56 4.40 -2.82
CA PRO A 336 -10.62 3.41 -3.04
C PRO A 336 -10.29 2.53 -4.24
N VAL A 337 -10.44 1.21 -4.10
CA VAL A 337 -10.23 0.24 -5.18
C VAL A 337 -11.55 -0.10 -5.84
N CYS A 338 -12.48 -0.67 -5.07
CA CYS A 338 -13.84 -1.01 -5.53
C CYS A 338 -14.79 -1.23 -4.34
N GLU A 339 -16.09 -1.07 -4.57
CA GLU A 339 -17.14 -1.56 -3.68
C GLU A 339 -17.32 -3.07 -3.86
N TYR A 340 -17.68 -3.82 -2.82
CA TYR A 340 -18.08 -5.21 -2.94
C TYR A 340 -19.55 -5.26 -3.34
N THR A 341 -19.87 -5.66 -4.58
CA THR A 341 -21.25 -5.69 -5.08
C THR A 341 -21.72 -7.10 -5.36
N GLY A 342 -23.03 -7.29 -5.19
CA GLY A 342 -23.74 -8.53 -5.45
C GLY A 342 -25.21 -8.39 -5.10
N ILE A 343 -25.83 -9.49 -4.68
CA ILE A 343 -27.21 -9.54 -4.21
C ILE A 343 -27.23 -9.34 -2.70
N LEU A 344 -27.77 -8.21 -2.23
CA LEU A 344 -28.02 -7.93 -0.83
C LEU A 344 -29.21 -8.76 -0.35
N THR A 345 -28.96 -9.64 0.60
CA THR A 345 -29.95 -10.58 1.15
C THR A 345 -29.84 -10.65 2.68
N ARG A 346 -30.86 -11.21 3.35
CA ARG A 346 -30.75 -11.57 4.77
C ARG A 346 -29.89 -12.81 4.91
N THR A 347 -29.06 -12.85 5.94
CA THR A 347 -28.16 -13.99 6.19
C THR A 347 -28.94 -15.28 6.47
N GLU A 348 -30.14 -15.18 7.07
CA GLU A 348 -31.03 -16.32 7.32
C GLU A 348 -31.65 -16.92 6.04
N ASP A 349 -31.74 -16.13 4.95
CA ASP A 349 -32.33 -16.55 3.68
C ASP A 349 -31.31 -17.24 2.76
N LEU A 350 -30.04 -17.33 3.17
CA LEU A 350 -29.03 -18.05 2.40
C LEU A 350 -29.24 -19.54 2.55
N ASP A 351 -29.55 -20.22 1.45
CA ASP A 351 -29.51 -21.67 1.40
C ASP A 351 -28.10 -22.15 1.80
N HIS A 352 -28.00 -23.05 2.78
CA HIS A 352 -26.74 -23.68 3.23
C HIS A 352 -26.09 -24.59 2.16
N VAL A 353 -26.25 -24.28 0.86
CA VAL A 353 -25.58 -24.99 -0.22
C VAL A 353 -24.08 -24.85 0.02
N SER A 354 -23.45 -26.00 0.27
CA SER A 354 -22.15 -26.16 0.95
C SER A 354 -20.93 -25.67 0.14
N GLU A 355 -21.13 -24.84 -0.89
CA GLU A 355 -20.09 -24.47 -1.85
C GLU A 355 -20.10 -22.98 -2.28
N ASN A 356 -20.89 -22.09 -1.64
CA ASN A 356 -20.83 -20.66 -1.97
C ASN A 356 -19.68 -19.94 -1.22
N ASN A 357 -18.59 -19.66 -1.94
CA ASN A 357 -17.41 -18.96 -1.40
C ASN A 357 -17.41 -17.43 -1.69
N TYR A 358 -18.53 -16.85 -2.10
CA TYR A 358 -18.64 -15.46 -2.55
C TYR A 358 -19.62 -14.63 -1.72
N ILE A 359 -19.80 -14.98 -0.45
CA ILE A 359 -20.65 -14.27 0.49
C ILE A 359 -19.79 -13.32 1.32
N PHE A 360 -20.23 -12.07 1.44
CA PHE A 360 -19.64 -11.09 2.34
C PHE A 360 -20.68 -10.67 3.40
N GLU A 361 -20.45 -11.04 4.66
CA GLU A 361 -21.31 -10.61 5.78
C GLU A 361 -21.07 -9.14 6.12
N ILE A 362 -22.14 -8.35 6.25
CA ILE A 362 -22.03 -6.93 6.58
C ILE A 362 -21.94 -6.78 8.09
N ASP A 363 -20.71 -6.91 8.61
CA ASP A 363 -20.40 -6.62 10.01
C ASP A 363 -19.35 -5.51 10.12
N CYS A 364 -19.84 -4.29 10.28
CA CYS A 364 -18.95 -3.14 10.49
C CYS A 364 -18.21 -3.23 11.83
N LEU A 365 -18.81 -3.80 12.89
CA LEU A 365 -18.19 -3.95 14.21
C LEU A 365 -17.04 -4.96 14.21
N GLN A 366 -17.17 -6.07 13.49
CA GLN A 366 -16.08 -7.02 13.32
C GLN A 366 -14.97 -6.42 12.43
N THR A 367 -15.34 -5.75 11.34
CA THR A 367 -14.40 -5.03 10.46
C THR A 367 -13.53 -4.05 11.26
N ILE A 368 -14.13 -3.35 12.24
CA ILE A 368 -13.46 -2.44 13.19
C ILE A 368 -12.40 -3.16 14.04
N SER A 369 -12.79 -4.29 14.65
CA SER A 369 -11.89 -5.05 15.53
C SER A 369 -10.72 -5.70 14.78
N GLY A 370 -10.86 -5.97 13.48
CA GLY A 370 -9.82 -6.55 12.64
C GLY A 370 -8.68 -5.59 12.30
N ILE A 371 -8.94 -4.28 12.24
CA ILE A 371 -7.93 -3.26 11.90
C ILE A 371 -7.00 -3.00 13.09
N GLY A 372 -7.56 -2.88 14.31
CA GLY A 372 -6.78 -2.83 15.57
C GLY A 372 -6.30 -4.22 16.05
N GLY A 373 -6.90 -5.29 15.56
CA GLY A 373 -6.53 -6.68 15.85
C GLY A 373 -5.24 -7.15 15.16
N ARG A 374 -4.71 -6.37 14.19
CA ARG A 374 -3.41 -6.64 13.55
C ARG A 374 -2.26 -6.66 14.55
N GLU A 375 -2.28 -5.81 15.58
CA GLU A 375 -1.29 -5.85 16.68
C GLU A 375 -1.50 -7.02 17.64
N ARG A 376 -2.76 -7.42 17.90
CA ARG A 376 -3.07 -8.49 18.87
C ARG A 376 -2.79 -9.89 18.34
N ARG A 377 -3.03 -10.15 17.04
CA ARG A 377 -2.83 -11.48 16.44
C ARG A 377 -1.36 -11.87 16.25
N SER A 378 -0.43 -10.89 16.25
CA SER A 378 1.01 -11.16 16.15
C SER A 378 1.70 -11.38 17.51
N ARG A 379 0.96 -11.30 18.62
CA ARG A 379 1.50 -11.40 19.99
C ARG A 379 0.86 -12.50 20.85
N ASP A 380 0.24 -13.52 20.26
CA ASP A 380 -0.09 -14.73 21.02
C ASP A 380 1.07 -15.71 21.06
N ALA A 381 2.12 -15.27 21.76
CA ALA A 381 3.04 -16.13 22.48
C ALA A 381 3.30 -15.45 23.84
N SER A 382 2.30 -15.56 24.72
CA SER A 382 2.38 -15.48 26.18
C SER A 382 2.95 -14.18 26.80
N LEU A 383 2.14 -13.50 27.64
CA LEU A 383 2.46 -12.86 28.95
C LEU A 383 1.59 -11.60 29.24
N PRO A 384 1.40 -11.20 30.53
CA PRO A 384 0.14 -11.29 31.25
C PRO A 384 -0.67 -9.99 31.26
N ALA A 385 -1.95 -10.17 31.61
CA ALA A 385 -2.91 -9.11 31.86
C ALA A 385 -2.35 -8.00 32.77
N ASN A 386 -2.49 -6.75 32.33
CA ASN A 386 -2.53 -5.60 33.22
C ASN A 386 -3.70 -4.70 32.83
N ASN A 387 -4.57 -4.52 33.81
CA ASN A 387 -5.82 -3.80 33.77
C ASN A 387 -5.60 -2.29 33.64
N SER A 388 -6.24 -1.67 32.67
CA SER A 388 -6.70 -0.28 32.78
C SER A 388 -8.05 -0.18 32.08
N SER A 389 -9.07 -0.17 32.92
CA SER A 389 -10.49 0.00 32.63
C SER A 389 -10.78 1.38 32.05
N ASP A 390 -11.36 1.43 30.86
CA ASP A 390 -12.40 2.40 30.52
C ASP A 390 -13.58 1.63 29.93
N GLY A 391 -14.72 1.72 30.61
CA GLY A 391 -15.88 0.87 30.42
C GLY A 391 -16.58 1.12 29.09
N ILE A 392 -16.56 0.11 28.23
CA ILE A 392 -17.62 -0.13 27.26
C ILE A 392 -18.21 -1.48 27.63
N ASP A 393 -19.48 -1.43 28.01
CA ASP A 393 -20.35 -2.51 28.47
C ASP A 393 -20.05 -3.88 27.82
N ASP A 394 -19.65 -4.85 28.66
CA ASP A 394 -19.39 -6.27 28.33
C ASP A 394 -20.71 -7.05 28.10
N GLN A 395 -21.64 -6.46 27.36
CA GLN A 395 -22.83 -7.12 26.80
C GLN A 395 -22.85 -6.98 25.27
N ARG A 396 -21.74 -7.32 24.60
CA ARG A 396 -21.77 -7.53 23.14
C ARG A 396 -22.33 -8.92 22.87
N SER A 397 -23.63 -9.00 22.60
CA SER A 397 -24.21 -10.17 21.95
C SER A 397 -23.39 -10.46 20.69
N GLU A 398 -22.89 -11.69 20.55
CA GLU A 398 -22.43 -12.27 19.28
C GLU A 398 -23.62 -12.34 18.30
N SER A 399 -24.14 -11.19 17.88
CA SER A 399 -25.26 -11.14 16.96
C SER A 399 -24.74 -11.46 15.57
N VAL A 400 -25.15 -12.60 15.02
CA VAL A 400 -24.92 -12.97 13.62
C VAL A 400 -25.34 -11.79 12.73
N PRO A 401 -24.53 -11.38 11.74
CA PRO A 401 -24.87 -10.27 10.86
C PRO A 401 -26.22 -10.49 10.18
N GLU A 402 -27.13 -9.51 10.24
CA GLU A 402 -28.49 -9.66 9.69
C GLU A 402 -28.51 -9.72 8.16
N PHE A 403 -27.56 -9.03 7.52
CA PHE A 403 -27.47 -8.93 6.06
C PHE A 403 -26.08 -9.30 5.55
N CYS A 404 -26.07 -9.80 4.31
CA CYS A 404 -24.87 -10.13 3.57
C CYS A 404 -25.02 -9.78 2.09
N ILE A 405 -23.89 -9.77 1.37
CA ILE A 405 -23.81 -9.56 -0.07
C ILE A 405 -23.37 -10.87 -0.71
N ASP A 406 -24.26 -11.51 -1.47
CA ASP A 406 -23.97 -12.71 -2.25
C ASP A 406 -23.51 -12.34 -3.66
N ALA A 407 -22.23 -12.58 -3.96
CA ALA A 407 -21.62 -12.34 -5.25
C ALA A 407 -21.40 -13.64 -6.07
N CYS A 408 -22.06 -14.74 -5.71
CA CYS A 408 -21.88 -16.03 -6.39
C CYS A 408 -22.27 -15.96 -7.88
N SER A 409 -23.51 -15.55 -8.15
CA SER A 409 -24.08 -15.49 -9.50
C SER A 409 -24.01 -14.10 -10.14
N THR A 410 -23.99 -13.04 -9.32
CA THR A 410 -24.03 -11.65 -9.77
C THR A 410 -23.15 -10.80 -8.88
N GLY A 411 -22.19 -10.07 -9.42
CA GLY A 411 -21.29 -9.20 -8.66
C GLY A 411 -20.26 -8.50 -9.53
N ASN A 412 -19.47 -7.59 -8.97
CA ASN A 412 -18.39 -6.92 -9.71
C ASN A 412 -17.03 -7.63 -9.52
N ILE A 413 -15.95 -6.93 -9.86
CA ILE A 413 -14.58 -7.44 -9.72
C ILE A 413 -14.19 -7.84 -8.28
N ALA A 414 -14.82 -7.26 -7.24
CA ALA A 414 -14.42 -7.49 -5.85
C ALA A 414 -14.48 -8.97 -5.45
N ARG A 415 -15.39 -9.75 -6.06
CA ARG A 415 -15.52 -11.21 -5.84
C ARG A 415 -14.27 -12.01 -6.21
N PHE A 416 -13.37 -11.45 -7.02
CA PHE A 416 -12.12 -12.09 -7.45
C PHE A 416 -10.91 -11.69 -6.59
N ILE A 417 -11.09 -10.80 -5.59
CA ILE A 417 -10.00 -10.35 -4.73
C ILE A 417 -9.79 -11.40 -3.63
N ASN A 418 -8.60 -11.99 -3.60
CA ASN A 418 -8.27 -13.10 -2.72
C ASN A 418 -7.94 -12.68 -1.28
N HIS A 419 -7.96 -13.67 -0.40
CA HIS A 419 -7.43 -13.55 0.95
C HIS A 419 -5.90 -13.43 0.98
N SER A 420 -5.38 -12.60 1.88
CA SER A 420 -4.00 -12.69 2.39
C SER A 420 -3.96 -12.50 3.91
N CYS A 421 -3.01 -13.17 4.57
CA CYS A 421 -2.70 -12.94 5.98
C CYS A 421 -1.88 -11.66 6.19
N GLU A 422 -1.19 -11.20 5.14
CA GLU A 422 -0.50 -9.91 5.05
C GLU A 422 -1.13 -9.13 3.87
N PRO A 423 -2.35 -8.59 4.03
CA PRO A 423 -3.08 -7.97 2.93
C PRO A 423 -2.60 -6.54 2.65
N ASN A 424 -2.72 -6.13 1.39
CA ASN A 424 -2.46 -4.76 0.94
C ASN A 424 -3.73 -3.92 0.79
N LEU A 425 -4.92 -4.51 0.94
CA LEU A 425 -6.20 -3.84 1.06
C LEU A 425 -6.80 -4.00 2.46
N PHE A 426 -7.76 -3.14 2.79
CA PHE A 426 -8.63 -3.29 3.94
C PHE A 426 -10.07 -2.92 3.57
N VAL A 427 -11.02 -3.46 4.34
CA VAL A 427 -12.44 -3.20 4.20
C VAL A 427 -12.80 -1.98 5.04
N GLN A 428 -13.60 -1.08 4.47
CA GLN A 428 -14.17 0.09 5.13
C GLN A 428 -15.68 0.10 4.91
N CYS A 429 -16.45 0.14 6.01
CA CYS A 429 -17.87 0.42 5.93
C CYS A 429 -18.12 1.89 5.57
N VAL A 430 -18.98 2.14 4.58
CA VAL A 430 -19.34 3.48 4.11
C VAL A 430 -20.87 3.64 4.10
N LEU A 431 -21.35 4.72 4.70
CA LEU A 431 -22.75 5.15 4.65
C LEU A 431 -22.88 6.39 3.78
N SER A 432 -23.87 6.42 2.90
CA SER A 432 -24.11 7.56 2.00
C SER A 432 -25.60 7.83 1.81
N SER A 433 -26.33 6.88 1.20
CA SER A 433 -27.76 7.04 0.92
C SER A 433 -28.60 7.01 2.19
N HIS A 434 -28.27 6.13 3.14
CA HIS A 434 -28.91 6.02 4.45
C HIS A 434 -27.85 5.89 5.55
N HIS A 435 -28.28 5.92 6.81
CA HIS A 435 -27.39 5.77 7.96
C HIS A 435 -27.59 4.46 8.76
N ASP A 436 -28.32 3.49 8.21
CA ASP A 436 -28.39 2.14 8.79
C ASP A 436 -27.08 1.37 8.55
N ILE A 437 -26.34 1.11 9.62
CA ILE A 437 -25.03 0.43 9.59
C ILE A 437 -25.12 -1.03 9.14
N LYS A 438 -26.27 -1.70 9.35
CA LYS A 438 -26.46 -3.10 8.95
C LYS A 438 -26.49 -3.29 7.43
N LEU A 439 -26.69 -2.20 6.70
CA LEU A 439 -26.79 -2.15 5.24
C LEU A 439 -25.68 -1.27 4.66
N ALA A 440 -24.59 -1.07 5.40
CA ALA A 440 -23.47 -0.25 4.95
C ALA A 440 -22.87 -0.79 3.64
N ARG A 441 -22.37 0.13 2.82
CA ARG A 441 -21.59 -0.23 1.64
C ARG A 441 -20.23 -0.75 2.10
N VAL A 442 -19.81 -1.88 1.54
CA VAL A 442 -18.51 -2.50 1.81
C VAL A 442 -17.53 -2.03 0.75
N VAL A 443 -16.56 -1.20 1.10
CA VAL A 443 -15.61 -0.62 0.15
C VAL A 443 -14.19 -1.05 0.49
N LEU A 444 -13.45 -1.52 -0.51
CA LEU A 444 -12.04 -1.89 -0.37
C LEU A 444 -11.15 -0.68 -0.64
N PHE A 445 -10.27 -0.38 0.31
CA PHE A 445 -9.27 0.68 0.22
C PHE A 445 -7.86 0.10 0.28
N ALA A 446 -6.92 0.76 -0.39
CA ALA A 446 -5.50 0.40 -0.28
C ALA A 446 -4.97 0.71 1.13
N ALA A 447 -4.46 -0.31 1.82
CA ALA A 447 -3.83 -0.17 3.14
C ALA A 447 -2.41 0.38 3.05
N GLU A 448 -1.79 0.23 1.88
CA GLU A 448 -0.42 0.62 1.59
C GLU A 448 -0.28 1.17 0.16
N ASN A 449 0.93 1.58 -0.21
CA ASN A 449 1.27 1.97 -1.57
C ASN A 449 1.53 0.72 -2.42
N ILE A 450 0.62 0.38 -3.33
CA ILE A 450 0.63 -0.87 -4.09
C ILE A 450 1.28 -0.64 -5.47
N PRO A 451 2.44 -1.28 -5.76
CA PRO A 451 3.06 -1.29 -7.07
C PRO A 451 2.19 -1.95 -8.14
N PRO A 452 2.40 -1.61 -9.43
CA PRO A 452 1.86 -2.35 -10.54
C PRO A 452 2.14 -3.86 -10.46
N LEU A 453 1.15 -4.64 -10.86
CA LEU A 453 1.09 -6.08 -11.01
C LEU A 453 1.21 -6.89 -9.71
N GLN A 454 1.33 -6.23 -8.55
CA GLN A 454 1.12 -6.88 -7.26
C GLN A 454 -0.35 -7.31 -7.13
N GLU A 455 -0.57 -8.53 -6.63
CA GLU A 455 -1.91 -9.04 -6.36
C GLU A 455 -2.60 -8.19 -5.28
N LEU A 456 -3.85 -7.84 -5.51
CA LEU A 456 -4.70 -7.16 -4.54
C LEU A 456 -5.35 -8.18 -3.62
N THR A 457 -5.23 -7.99 -2.32
CA THR A 457 -5.72 -8.94 -1.30
C THR A 457 -6.21 -8.24 -0.05
N TYR A 458 -7.24 -8.78 0.61
CA TYR A 458 -7.70 -8.36 1.94
C TYR A 458 -7.75 -9.54 2.91
N ASP A 459 -7.81 -9.29 4.22
CA ASP A 459 -8.05 -10.36 5.20
C ASP A 459 -9.55 -10.68 5.22
N TYR A 460 -9.92 -11.93 4.95
CA TYR A 460 -11.33 -12.36 4.94
C TYR A 460 -11.92 -12.41 6.35
N GLY A 461 -11.08 -12.42 7.39
CA GLY A 461 -11.55 -12.29 8.76
C GLY A 461 -12.21 -13.54 9.35
N TYR A 462 -12.30 -14.65 8.60
CA TYR A 462 -12.81 -15.91 9.13
C TYR A 462 -12.04 -16.34 10.39
N ALA A 463 -12.80 -16.72 11.42
CA ALA A 463 -12.27 -17.38 12.60
C ALA A 463 -11.88 -18.82 12.24
N LEU A 464 -10.84 -19.34 12.89
CA LEU A 464 -10.47 -20.74 12.69
C LEU A 464 -11.54 -21.64 13.27
N ASP A 465 -11.80 -22.75 12.58
CA ASP A 465 -12.74 -23.78 13.02
C ASP A 465 -14.20 -23.26 13.11
N SER A 466 -14.52 -22.19 12.35
CA SER A 466 -15.85 -21.56 12.33
C SER A 466 -16.83 -22.17 11.33
N VAL A 467 -16.36 -23.00 10.39
CA VAL A 467 -17.19 -23.58 9.33
C VAL A 467 -17.46 -25.04 9.63
N TYR A 468 -18.74 -25.42 9.67
CA TYR A 468 -19.19 -26.78 9.93
C TYR A 468 -19.84 -27.37 8.68
N GLY A 469 -19.52 -28.63 8.39
CA GLY A 469 -20.14 -29.38 7.32
C GLY A 469 -21.52 -29.91 7.69
N PRO A 470 -22.26 -30.47 6.71
CA PRO A 470 -23.58 -31.06 6.95
C PRO A 470 -23.58 -32.20 7.98
N ASP A 471 -22.43 -32.83 8.21
CA ASP A 471 -22.21 -33.89 9.21
C ASP A 471 -21.83 -33.34 10.61
N GLY A 472 -21.85 -32.02 10.79
CA GLY A 472 -21.50 -31.34 12.03
C GLY A 472 -20.00 -31.30 12.33
N LYS A 473 -19.14 -31.70 11.39
CA LYS A 473 -17.68 -31.62 11.56
C LYS A 473 -17.12 -30.31 11.04
N ILE A 474 -16.06 -29.85 11.65
CA ILE A 474 -15.33 -28.66 11.19
C ILE A 474 -14.74 -28.93 9.80
N ILE A 475 -15.05 -28.06 8.85
CA ILE A 475 -14.43 -28.02 7.53
C ILE A 475 -13.25 -27.05 7.62
N GLN A 476 -12.09 -27.50 7.15
CA GLN A 476 -10.89 -26.68 7.10
C GLN A 476 -10.52 -26.36 5.66
N MET A 477 -10.10 -25.12 5.42
CA MET A 477 -9.60 -24.69 4.11
C MET A 477 -8.16 -24.18 4.24
N PRO A 478 -7.18 -24.75 3.53
CA PRO A 478 -5.79 -24.30 3.61
C PRO A 478 -5.60 -22.91 2.98
N CYS A 479 -4.73 -22.11 3.59
CA CYS A 479 -4.33 -20.80 3.08
C CYS A 479 -3.09 -20.90 2.18
N PHE A 480 -3.20 -20.36 0.96
CA PHE A 480 -2.11 -20.29 -0.02
C PHE A 480 -1.68 -18.86 -0.34
N CYS A 481 -1.83 -17.92 0.61
CA CYS A 481 -1.49 -16.51 0.39
C CYS A 481 0.01 -16.26 0.16
N GLY A 482 0.88 -17.14 0.67
CA GLY A 482 2.34 -17.02 0.51
C GLY A 482 3.01 -16.04 1.48
N ALA A 483 2.24 -15.42 2.39
CA ALA A 483 2.76 -14.55 3.44
C ALA A 483 3.74 -15.29 4.36
N THR A 484 4.72 -14.56 4.92
CA THR A 484 5.74 -15.13 5.80
C THR A 484 5.09 -15.63 7.09
N GLU A 485 4.25 -14.78 7.69
CA GLU A 485 3.48 -15.08 8.90
C GLU A 485 2.08 -15.62 8.57
N CYS A 486 1.98 -16.47 7.54
CA CYS A 486 0.71 -17.06 7.14
C CYS A 486 0.15 -18.01 8.22
N ARG A 487 -1.11 -17.78 8.62
CA ARG A 487 -1.87 -18.63 9.58
C ARG A 487 -2.23 -20.03 9.06
N LYS A 488 -1.79 -20.38 7.84
CA LYS A 488 -1.94 -21.67 7.14
C LYS A 488 -3.37 -22.11 6.81
N ARG A 489 -4.41 -21.49 7.37
CA ARG A 489 -5.83 -21.79 7.12
C ARG A 489 -6.65 -20.53 6.82
N LEU A 490 -7.67 -20.65 5.98
CA LEU A 490 -8.72 -19.65 5.82
C LEU A 490 -9.71 -19.78 6.98
N PHE A 491 -10.23 -20.98 7.20
CA PHE A 491 -11.07 -21.41 8.32
C PHE A 491 -10.74 -22.84 8.72
#